data_AF-V5ESG8-F1
#
_entry.id   AF-V5ESG8-F1
#
_cell.length_a   1.000
_cell.length_b   1.000
_cell.length_c   1.000
_cell.angle_alpha   90.00
_cell.angle_beta   90.00
_cell.angle_gamma   90.00
#
_symmetry.space_group_name_H-M   'P 1'
#
loop_
_entity.id
_entity.type
_entity.pdbx_description
1 polymer ?
#
loop_
_entity_poly.entity_id
_entity_poly.type
_entity_poly.pdbx_seq_one_letter_code
_entity_poly.pdbx_strand_id
1 'polypeptide(L)'
;MSGSPWPRALFGGAVTIAIGYAIMKATTPTDQQFYDALSPDLKRQVDAQRLAASRKAAYAEQLKRAKEQDDTAPVWAEGAKYRNSTPPPRI
;
A
#
# COMPACT_ATOMS: atom_id res chain seq x y z
N MET A 1 29.67 -9.18 -36.98
CA MET A 1 29.44 -8.61 -35.64
C MET A 1 28.15 -9.22 -35.11
N SER A 2 28.23 -10.15 -34.15
CA SER A 2 27.04 -10.64 -33.45
C SER A 2 26.50 -9.48 -32.61
N GLY A 3 25.39 -8.88 -33.05
CA GLY A 3 24.70 -7.86 -32.28
C GLY A 3 24.27 -8.44 -30.93
N SER A 4 24.45 -7.68 -29.85
CA SER A 4 24.04 -8.08 -28.50
C SER A 4 22.58 -8.59 -28.53
N PRO A 5 22.28 -9.77 -27.96
CA PRO A 5 20.93 -10.34 -27.99
C PRO A 5 19.96 -9.62 -27.03
N TRP A 6 20.50 -8.80 -26.13
CA TRP A 6 19.77 -8.11 -25.07
C TRP A 6 18.60 -7.24 -25.53
N PRO A 7 18.70 -6.41 -26.60
CA PRO A 7 17.58 -5.59 -27.05
C PRO A 7 16.38 -6.42 -27.52
N ARG A 8 16.63 -7.56 -28.20
CA ARG A 8 15.56 -8.46 -28.64
C ARG A 8 14.88 -9.16 -27.47
N ALA A 9 15.67 -9.58 -26.48
CA ALA A 9 15.14 -10.20 -25.27
C ALA A 9 14.27 -9.22 -24.45
N LEU A 10 14.74 -7.98 -24.27
CA LEU A 10 13.98 -6.93 -23.59
C LEU A 10 12.69 -6.59 -24.33
N PHE A 11 12.74 -6.49 -25.66
CA PHE A 11 11.55 -6.24 -26.47
C PHE A 11 10.54 -7.37 -26.36
N GLY A 12 10.97 -8.63 -26.48
CA GLY A 12 10.09 -9.80 -26.32
C GLY A 12 9.44 -9.87 -24.94
N GLY A 13 10.20 -9.57 -23.87
CA GLY A 13 9.67 -9.47 -22.51
C GLY A 13 8.64 -8.36 -22.36
N ALA A 14 8.92 -7.16 -22.86
CA ALA A 14 8.00 -6.03 -22.82
C ALA A 14 6.69 -6.33 -23.58
N VAL A 15 6.78 -6.95 -24.75
CA VAL A 15 5.61 -7.38 -25.55
C VAL A 15 4.78 -8.40 -24.78
N THR A 16 5.41 -9.37 -24.13
CA THR A 16 4.71 -10.40 -23.34
C THR A 16 3.94 -9.79 -22.16
N ILE A 17 4.57 -8.86 -21.44
CA ILE A 17 3.94 -8.12 -20.33
C ILE A 17 2.78 -7.28 -20.85
N ALA A 18 2.96 -6.57 -21.97
CA ALA A 18 1.92 -5.74 -22.56
C ALA A 18 0.70 -6.57 -23.00
N ILE A 19 0.92 -7.76 -23.57
CA ILE A 19 -0.15 -8.70 -23.92
C ILE A 19 -0.90 -9.16 -22.67
N GLY A 20 -0.17 -9.56 -21.61
CA GLY A 20 -0.79 -9.95 -20.34
C GLY A 20 -1.64 -8.84 -19.73
N TYR A 21 -1.15 -7.60 -19.75
CA TYR A 21 -1.90 -6.43 -19.28
C TYR A 21 -3.13 -6.13 -20.15
N ALA A 22 -3.02 -6.26 -21.47
CA ALA A 22 -4.14 -6.06 -22.38
C ALA A 22 -5.25 -7.09 -22.16
N ILE A 23 -4.91 -8.35 -21.93
CA ILE A 23 -5.87 -9.41 -21.57
C ILE A 23 -6.56 -9.05 -20.25
N MET A 24 -5.79 -8.70 -19.22
CA MET A 24 -6.35 -8.28 -17.92
C MET A 24 -7.33 -7.11 -18.09
N LYS A 25 -6.95 -6.08 -18.85
CA LYS A 25 -7.80 -4.92 -19.13
C LYS A 25 -9.06 -5.28 -19.94
N ALA A 26 -9.00 -6.28 -20.81
CA ALA A 26 -10.15 -6.74 -21.58
C ALA A 26 -11.13 -7.56 -20.72
N THR A 27 -10.60 -8.37 -19.78
CA THR A 27 -11.42 -9.25 -18.93
C THR A 27 -11.98 -8.56 -17.69
N THR A 28 -11.35 -7.48 -17.23
CA THR A 28 -11.78 -6.73 -16.05
C THR A 28 -12.54 -5.48 -16.51
N PRO A 29 -13.85 -5.34 -16.20
CA PRO A 29 -14.59 -4.15 -16.56
C PRO A 29 -13.97 -2.92 -15.88
N THR A 30 -14.02 -1.78 -16.58
CA THR A 30 -13.62 -0.50 -15.96
C THR A 30 -14.47 -0.23 -14.72
N ASP A 31 -13.93 0.50 -13.75
CA ASP A 31 -14.68 0.84 -12.53
C ASP A 31 -16.08 1.37 -12.85
N GLN A 32 -16.19 2.30 -13.80
CA GLN A 32 -17.46 2.90 -14.21
C GLN A 32 -18.46 1.85 -14.73
N GLN A 33 -18.02 0.95 -15.63
CA GLN A 33 -18.85 -0.13 -16.16
C GLN A 33 -19.25 -1.13 -15.07
N PHE A 34 -18.36 -1.38 -14.11
CA PHE A 34 -18.67 -2.20 -12.94
C PHE A 34 -19.76 -1.54 -12.10
N TYR A 35 -19.62 -0.25 -11.74
CA TYR A 35 -20.66 0.49 -11.00
C TYR A 35 -21.99 0.50 -11.73
N ASP A 36 -22.00 0.72 -13.04
CA ASP A 36 -23.24 0.80 -13.81
C ASP A 36 -23.96 -0.56 -13.90
N ALA A 37 -23.20 -1.66 -13.91
CA ALA A 37 -23.73 -3.02 -13.83
C ALA A 37 -24.23 -3.41 -12.43
N LEU A 38 -23.88 -2.66 -11.37
CA LEU A 38 -24.36 -2.94 -10.02
C LEU A 38 -25.84 -2.60 -9.86
N SER A 39 -26.55 -3.47 -9.15
CA SER A 39 -27.91 -3.19 -8.69
C SER A 39 -27.91 -1.99 -7.71
N PRO A 40 -29.05 -1.29 -7.55
CA PRO A 40 -29.13 -0.10 -6.69
C PRO A 40 -28.68 -0.34 -5.23
N ASP A 41 -28.85 -1.56 -4.72
CA ASP A 41 -28.41 -1.93 -3.38
C ASP A 41 -26.89 -2.09 -3.28
N LEU A 42 -26.27 -2.74 -4.27
CA LEU A 42 -24.81 -2.87 -4.30
C LEU A 42 -24.13 -1.51 -4.49
N LYS A 43 -24.72 -0.60 -5.28
CA LYS A 43 -24.24 0.78 -5.39
C LYS A 43 -24.14 1.46 -4.02
N ARG A 44 -25.18 1.34 -3.18
CA ARG A 44 -25.17 1.89 -1.81
C ARG A 44 -24.09 1.28 -0.93
N GLN A 45 -23.86 -0.03 -1.04
CA GLN A 45 -22.81 -0.69 -0.26
C GLN A 45 -21.42 -0.20 -0.67
N VAL A 46 -21.17 -0.05 -1.96
CA VAL A 46 -19.88 0.44 -2.45
C VAL A 46 -19.67 1.90 -2.09
N ASP A 47 -20.71 2.74 -2.17
CA ASP A 47 -20.65 4.11 -1.69
C ASP A 47 -20.37 4.19 -0.18
N ALA A 48 -20.99 3.32 0.62
CA ALA A 48 -20.70 3.21 2.06
C ALA A 48 -19.25 2.83 2.33
N GLN A 49 -18.68 1.91 1.53
CA GLN A 49 -17.26 1.54 1.62
C GLN A 49 -16.34 2.68 1.19
N ARG A 50 -16.67 3.41 0.12
CA ARG A 50 -15.94 4.61 -0.32
C ARG A 50 -15.92 5.68 0.77
N LEU A 51 -17.05 5.93 1.41
CA LEU A 51 -17.17 6.84 2.55
C LEU A 51 -16.41 6.35 3.80
N ALA A 52 -16.30 5.04 3.99
CA ALA A 52 -15.47 4.48 5.06
C ALA A 52 -13.97 4.62 4.75
N ALA A 53 -13.57 4.42 3.49
CA ALA A 53 -12.19 4.56 3.03
C ALA A 53 -11.71 6.01 3.11
N SER A 54 -12.53 6.99 2.71
CA SER A 54 -12.18 8.42 2.82
C SER A 54 -11.98 8.86 4.26
N ARG A 55 -12.84 8.38 5.18
CA ARG A 55 -12.66 8.62 6.62
C ARG A 55 -11.34 8.04 7.13
N LYS A 56 -11.03 6.79 6.77
CA LYS A 56 -9.75 6.15 7.14
C LYS A 56 -8.53 6.89 6.58
N ALA A 57 -8.59 7.40 5.36
CA ALA A 57 -7.52 8.18 4.76
C ALA A 57 -7.25 9.47 5.56
N ALA A 58 -8.30 10.20 5.95
CA ALA A 58 -8.18 11.40 6.78
C ALA A 58 -7.57 11.09 8.16
N TYR A 59 -7.97 9.98 8.80
CA TYR A 59 -7.34 9.53 10.05
C TYR A 59 -5.88 9.09 9.86
N ALA A 60 -5.56 8.43 8.74
CA ALA A 60 -4.20 8.01 8.44
C ALA A 60 -3.27 9.21 8.23
N GLU A 61 -3.74 10.29 7.60
CA GLU A 61 -2.98 11.54 7.46
C GLU A 61 -2.72 12.21 8.81
N GLN A 62 -3.70 12.20 9.72
CA GLN A 62 -3.52 12.71 11.08
C GLN A 62 -2.52 11.87 11.86
N LEU A 63 -2.58 10.54 11.76
CA LEU A 63 -1.61 9.64 12.38
C LEU A 63 -0.20 9.80 11.79
N LYS A 64 -0.08 10.00 10.47
CA LYS A 64 1.21 10.29 9.84
C LYS A 64 1.79 11.60 10.35
N ARG A 65 0.99 12.67 10.41
CA ARG A 65 1.42 13.97 10.96
C ARG A 65 1.82 13.87 12.42
N ALA A 66 1.06 13.12 13.24
CA ALA A 66 1.40 12.89 14.64
C ALA A 66 2.73 12.11 14.77
N LYS A 67 2.95 11.10 13.92
CA LYS A 67 4.19 10.31 13.90
C LYS A 67 5.41 11.13 13.48
N GLU A 68 5.26 12.04 12.52
CA GLU A 68 6.34 12.93 12.06
C GLU A 68 6.66 14.04 13.08
N GLN A 69 5.71 14.43 13.92
CA GLN A 69 5.93 15.39 15.02
C GLN A 69 6.54 14.74 16.26
N ASP A 70 6.34 13.42 16.45
CA ASP A 70 6.82 12.64 17.59
C ASP A 70 8.15 11.94 17.25
N ASP A 71 9.13 12.72 16.76
CA ASP A 71 10.54 12.29 16.55
C ASP A 71 11.30 12.06 17.88
N THR A 72 10.61 12.19 19.01
CA THR A 72 11.13 11.84 20.33
C THR A 72 10.67 10.42 20.64
N ALA A 73 11.62 9.51 20.91
CA ALA A 73 11.31 8.11 21.21
C ALA A 73 10.13 8.01 22.21
N PRO A 74 9.17 7.09 21.99
CA PRO A 74 7.96 7.04 22.80
C PRO A 74 8.32 6.83 24.28
N VAL A 75 7.59 7.45 25.20
CA VAL A 75 7.90 7.53 26.64
C VAL A 75 8.20 6.17 27.30
N TRP A 76 7.64 5.07 26.77
CA TRP A 76 7.90 3.71 27.24
C TRP A 76 9.26 3.13 26.80
N ALA A 77 9.92 3.69 25.77
CA ALA A 77 11.25 3.29 25.33
C ALA A 77 12.30 3.57 26.42
N GLU A 78 12.07 4.58 27.25
CA GLU A 78 12.93 4.91 28.40
C GLU A 78 12.83 3.82 29.48
N GLY A 79 11.62 3.32 29.74
CA GLY A 79 11.35 2.21 30.66
C GLY A 79 12.03 0.88 30.29
N ALA A 80 12.32 0.65 29.00
CA ALA A 80 13.04 -0.55 28.55
C ALA A 80 14.54 -0.51 28.90
N LYS A 81 15.15 0.69 28.98
CA LYS A 81 16.57 0.84 29.32
C LYS A 81 16.86 0.43 30.77
N TYR A 82 15.97 0.75 31.70
CA TYR A 82 16.11 0.41 33.12
C TYR A 82 15.91 -1.08 33.43
N ARG A 83 15.31 -1.84 32.51
CA ARG A 83 15.12 -3.29 32.70
C ARG A 83 16.42 -4.09 32.50
N ASN A 84 17.42 -3.51 31.82
CA ASN A 84 18.70 -4.15 31.48
C ASN A 84 19.91 -3.60 32.27
N SER A 85 19.72 -2.74 33.27
CA SER A 85 20.82 -2.31 34.13
C SER A 85 21.08 -3.35 35.22
N THR A 86 22.18 -4.10 35.10
CA THR A 86 22.68 -5.00 36.16
C THR A 86 22.95 -4.20 37.44
N PRO A 87 22.48 -4.63 38.62
CA PRO A 87 22.74 -3.92 39.88
C PRO A 87 24.24 -3.87 40.20
N PRO A 88 24.77 -2.76 40.76
CA PRO A 88 26.18 -2.67 41.13
C PRO A 88 26.52 -3.66 42.26
N PRO A 89 27.73 -4.26 42.26
CA PRO A 89 28.13 -5.22 43.27
C PRO A 89 28.15 -4.55 44.65
N ARG A 90 27.49 -5.19 45.63
CA ARG A 90 27.56 -4.78 47.04
C ARG A 90 28.96 -5.12 47.54
N ILE A 91 29.67 -4.11 48.02
CA ILE A 91 30.97 -4.21 48.72
C ILE A 91 30.72 -4.65 50.16
#